data_AF-A0AAV6V2W2-F1
#
_entry.id   AF-A0AAV6V2W2-F1
#
_cell.length_a   1.000
_cell.length_b   1.000
_cell.length_c   1.000
_cell.angle_alpha   90.00
_cell.angle_beta   90.00
_cell.angle_gamma   90.00
#
_symmetry.space_group_name_H-M   'P 1'
#
loop_
_entity.id
_entity.type
_entity.pdbx_description
1 polymer ?
#
loop_
_entity_poly.entity_id
_entity_poly.type
_entity_poly.pdbx_seq_one_letter_code
_entity_poly.pdbx_strand_id
1 'polypeptide(L)'
;MVTFTCIFVTITLFLTTLATLFLTLSLFSNEWEYMSYKTETVERIAKSKNSTVQWVEKKTARITLSATFQRDFSLSANESTAVVCKKCVIYLVPAFGGVNKLCVDISEALRYAMEKEGHEPETCISYLSNEKVISRDSWLDRMRNLAMSCAIVSLILLGCSAPLGVLGLIKKQISTIMVTGVMYSLADVFGIFNLVFMRFKRVKPDGFYTSTVLDKGIPEEYLRARTFSVGWPLSLEWAGLVFCLLASMLWLLLAKIFRFLVLSPILA
;
A
#
# COMPACT_ATOMS: atom_id res chain seq x y z
N MET A 1 -39.00 -14.63 -18.94
CA MET A 1 -37.58 -14.92 -19.22
C MET A 1 -36.75 -13.64 -19.40
N VAL A 2 -37.18 -12.69 -20.24
CA VAL A 2 -36.45 -11.41 -20.47
C VAL A 2 -36.23 -10.59 -19.18
N THR A 3 -37.27 -10.38 -18.37
CA THR A 3 -37.17 -9.62 -17.10
C THR A 3 -36.18 -10.24 -16.12
N PHE A 4 -36.16 -11.57 -16.01
CA PHE A 4 -35.22 -12.30 -15.15
C PHE A 4 -33.77 -12.10 -15.61
N THR A 5 -33.50 -12.22 -16.91
CA THR A 5 -32.15 -12.00 -17.45
C THR A 5 -31.70 -10.56 -17.28
N CYS A 6 -32.59 -9.57 -17.45
CA CYS A 6 -32.27 -8.17 -17.21
C CYS A 6 -31.90 -7.91 -15.74
N ILE A 7 -32.71 -8.40 -14.79
CA ILE A 7 -32.42 -8.28 -13.35
C ILE A 7 -31.07 -8.94 -13.02
N PHE A 8 -30.81 -10.13 -13.54
CA PHE A 8 -29.57 -10.86 -13.30
C PHE A 8 -28.35 -10.12 -13.85
N VAL A 9 -28.44 -9.55 -15.05
CA VAL A 9 -27.37 -8.71 -15.64
C VAL A 9 -27.15 -7.47 -14.79
N THR A 10 -28.21 -6.78 -14.35
CA THR A 10 -28.10 -5.59 -13.50
C THR A 10 -27.40 -5.90 -12.17
N ILE A 11 -27.77 -6.99 -11.50
CA ILE A 11 -27.11 -7.43 -10.27
C ILE A 11 -25.63 -7.78 -10.52
N THR A 12 -25.35 -8.50 -11.61
CA THR A 12 -23.98 -8.85 -12.00
C THR A 12 -23.14 -7.60 -12.19
N LEU A 13 -23.64 -6.62 -12.95
CA LEU A 13 -22.96 -5.36 -13.21
C LEU A 13 -22.75 -4.56 -11.92
N PHE A 14 -23.77 -4.47 -11.06
CA PHE A 14 -23.68 -3.76 -9.79
C PHE A 14 -22.57 -4.35 -8.90
N LEU A 15 -22.57 -5.67 -8.68
CA LEU A 15 -21.53 -6.34 -7.90
C LEU A 15 -20.15 -6.20 -8.53
N THR A 16 -20.06 -6.28 -9.86
CA THR A 16 -18.81 -6.08 -10.61
C THR A 16 -18.25 -4.67 -10.38
N THR A 17 -19.11 -3.64 -10.42
CA THR A 17 -18.69 -2.26 -10.18
C THR A 17 -18.24 -2.04 -8.73
N LEU A 18 -18.95 -2.61 -7.75
CA LEU A 18 -18.55 -2.52 -6.34
C LEU A 18 -17.23 -3.24 -6.08
N ALA A 19 -17.06 -4.46 -6.59
CA ALA A 19 -15.82 -5.23 -6.48
C ALA A 19 -14.63 -4.45 -7.06
N THR A 20 -14.79 -3.94 -8.29
CA THR A 20 -13.76 -3.16 -8.96
C THR A 20 -13.42 -1.89 -8.19
N LEU A 21 -14.43 -1.15 -7.72
CA LEU A 21 -14.23 0.08 -6.96
C LEU A 21 -13.47 -0.20 -5.65
N PHE A 22 -13.88 -1.21 -4.90
CA PHE A 22 -13.29 -1.50 -3.59
C PHE A 22 -11.85 -2.01 -3.73
N LEU A 23 -11.60 -2.93 -4.67
CA LEU A 23 -10.25 -3.42 -4.94
C LEU A 23 -9.34 -2.31 -5.47
N THR A 24 -9.80 -1.49 -6.42
CA THR A 24 -8.98 -0.39 -6.96
C THR A 24 -8.68 0.67 -5.91
N LEU A 25 -9.66 1.10 -5.12
CA LEU A 25 -9.47 2.07 -4.03
C LEU A 25 -8.50 1.53 -2.98
N SER A 26 -8.64 0.26 -2.61
CA SER A 26 -7.72 -0.35 -1.66
C SER A 26 -6.30 -0.40 -2.21
N LEU A 27 -6.09 -0.98 -3.40
CA LEU A 27 -4.76 -1.15 -4.00
C LEU A 27 -4.04 0.17 -4.30
N PHE A 28 -4.78 1.24 -4.63
CA PHE A 28 -4.20 2.57 -4.83
C PHE A 28 -4.04 3.39 -3.56
N SER A 29 -4.67 3.01 -2.45
CA SER A 29 -4.57 3.76 -1.20
C SER A 29 -3.15 3.73 -0.63
N ASN A 30 -2.75 4.86 -0.03
CA ASN A 30 -1.48 5.00 0.67
C ASN A 30 -1.60 4.74 2.18
N GLU A 31 -2.77 4.35 2.66
CA GLU A 31 -3.08 4.26 4.10
C GLU A 31 -3.22 2.82 4.59
N TRP A 32 -2.47 1.89 4.01
CA TRP A 32 -2.52 0.47 4.44
C TRP A 32 -1.94 0.26 5.83
N GLU A 33 -0.90 1.02 6.14
CA GLU A 33 -0.29 1.06 7.47
C GLU A 33 -0.04 2.49 7.90
N TYR A 34 -0.21 2.75 9.18
CA TYR A 34 0.19 4.00 9.82
C TYR A 34 1.38 3.76 10.74
N MET A 35 2.47 4.43 10.44
CA MET A 35 3.71 4.42 11.19
C MET A 35 3.71 5.57 12.21
N SER A 36 3.88 5.22 13.48
CA SER A 36 3.96 6.15 14.61
C SER A 36 5.12 5.75 15.54
N TYR A 37 5.38 6.57 16.56
CA TYR A 37 6.40 6.28 17.57
C TYR A 37 5.77 6.23 18.96
N LYS A 38 6.17 5.25 19.78
CA LYS A 38 5.77 5.18 21.19
C LYS A 38 6.44 6.30 21.99
N THR A 39 5.63 7.25 22.46
CA THR A 39 6.09 8.44 23.20
C THR A 39 6.96 8.08 24.39
N GLU A 40 6.48 7.19 25.25
CA GLU A 40 7.16 6.72 26.46
C GLU A 40 8.52 6.07 26.15
N THR A 41 8.60 5.31 25.05
CA THR A 41 9.84 4.61 24.67
C THR A 41 10.88 5.60 24.15
N VAL A 42 10.46 6.56 23.33
CA VAL A 42 11.34 7.62 22.80
C VAL A 42 11.88 8.48 23.94
N GLU A 43 11.02 8.89 24.89
CA GLU A 43 11.44 9.69 26.04
C GLU A 43 12.41 8.94 26.96
N ARG A 44 12.18 7.64 27.17
CA ARG A 44 13.10 6.78 27.93
C ARG A 44 14.49 6.68 27.27
N ILE A 45 14.53 6.49 25.95
CA ILE A 45 15.79 6.45 25.19
C ILE A 45 16.51 7.81 25.27
N ALA A 46 15.77 8.91 25.12
CA ALA A 46 16.34 10.24 25.18
C ALA A 46 16.93 10.58 26.55
N LYS A 47 16.24 10.19 27.65
CA LYS A 47 16.78 10.29 29.02
C LYS A 47 18.07 9.49 29.18
N SER A 48 18.11 8.27 28.64
CA SER A 48 19.31 7.43 28.69
C SER A 48 20.51 8.03 27.93
N LYS A 49 20.26 8.84 26.90
CA LYS A 49 21.29 9.44 26.04
C LYS A 49 21.52 10.93 26.30
N ASN A 50 21.02 11.48 27.42
CA ASN A 50 21.08 12.91 27.73
C ASN A 50 20.65 13.82 26.55
N SER A 51 19.62 13.38 25.83
CA SER A 51 19.05 14.06 24.67
C SER A 51 17.74 14.73 25.05
N THR A 52 17.45 15.91 24.47
CA THR A 52 16.17 16.60 24.72
C THR A 52 15.17 16.26 23.63
N VAL A 53 13.92 15.97 24.02
CA VAL A 53 12.82 15.66 23.09
C VAL A 53 11.77 16.74 23.19
N GLN A 54 11.37 17.26 22.04
CA GLN A 54 10.24 18.17 21.91
C GLN A 54 9.22 17.55 20.98
N TRP A 55 8.02 17.27 21.50
CA TRP A 55 6.92 16.76 20.71
C TRP A 55 6.21 17.92 20.00
N VAL A 56 6.19 17.87 18.68
CA VAL A 56 5.44 18.80 17.84
C VAL A 56 4.13 18.12 17.43
N GLU A 57 3.01 18.82 17.65
CA GLU A 57 1.66 18.34 17.30
C GLU A 57 1.30 16.97 17.93
N LYS A 58 1.97 16.58 19.03
CA LYS A 58 1.83 15.27 19.70
C LYS A 58 2.09 14.04 18.80
N LYS A 59 2.66 14.24 17.62
CA LYS A 59 2.90 13.17 16.63
C LYS A 59 4.37 13.06 16.23
N THR A 60 5.03 14.20 16.00
CA THR A 60 6.42 14.25 15.54
C THR A 60 7.34 14.55 16.71
N ALA A 61 8.42 13.77 16.86
CA ALA A 61 9.43 14.03 17.89
C ALA A 61 10.63 14.76 17.29
N ARG A 62 10.97 15.92 17.83
CA ARG A 62 12.22 16.65 17.55
C ARG A 62 13.21 16.33 18.66
N ILE A 63 14.30 15.64 18.32
CA ILE A 63 15.32 15.18 19.26
C ILE A 63 16.57 16.02 19.04
N THR A 64 17.03 16.72 20.08
CA THR A 64 18.32 17.43 20.04
C THR A 64 19.36 16.61 20.80
N LEU A 65 20.37 16.14 20.07
CA LEU A 65 21.50 15.40 20.62
C LEU A 65 22.55 16.39 21.14
N SER A 66 22.92 16.27 22.43
CA SER A 66 23.95 17.11 23.08
C SER A 66 25.37 16.55 22.97
N ALA A 67 25.57 15.41 22.30
CA ALA A 67 26.86 14.75 22.18
C ALA A 67 27.32 14.64 20.72
N THR A 68 28.65 14.68 20.54
CA THR A 68 29.40 14.50 19.30
C THR A 68 29.03 13.15 18.67
N PHE A 69 27.97 13.13 17.88
CA PHE A 69 27.58 11.93 17.13
C PHE A 69 28.44 11.88 15.86
N GLN A 70 29.35 10.91 15.80
CA GLN A 70 30.18 10.67 14.62
C GLN A 70 29.27 10.12 13.52
N ARG A 71 29.08 10.95 12.50
CA ARG A 71 28.15 10.72 11.41
C ARG A 71 28.88 9.94 10.32
N ASP A 72 28.60 8.64 10.18
CA ASP A 72 28.86 7.93 8.91
C ASP A 72 27.76 8.34 7.94
N PHE A 73 27.88 9.55 7.41
CA PHE A 73 27.01 10.04 6.35
C PHE A 73 27.59 9.57 5.01
N SER A 74 27.28 8.33 4.64
CA SER A 74 27.47 7.87 3.27
C SER A 74 26.39 8.51 2.38
N LEU A 75 26.66 9.73 1.92
CA LEU A 75 26.19 10.22 0.63
C LEU A 75 27.30 9.93 -0.37
N SER A 76 27.03 9.03 -1.30
CA SER A 76 27.83 8.80 -2.51
C SER A 76 29.25 8.25 -2.27
N ALA A 77 29.63 7.27 -3.08
CA ALA A 77 31.01 6.85 -3.20
C ALA A 77 31.80 8.00 -3.84
N ASN A 78 32.45 8.82 -2.99
CA ASN A 78 33.60 9.70 -3.23
C ASN A 78 33.48 11.01 -2.44
N GLU A 79 33.50 10.95 -1.10
CA GLU A 79 34.19 11.92 -0.22
C GLU A 79 33.82 11.63 1.24
N SER A 80 34.73 10.97 1.94
CA SER A 80 34.64 10.70 3.37
C SER A 80 34.88 11.98 4.17
N THR A 81 33.91 12.89 4.20
CA THR A 81 33.92 14.02 5.13
C THR A 81 33.01 13.71 6.32
N ALA A 82 33.63 13.29 7.42
CA ALA A 82 32.96 13.11 8.70
C ALA A 82 32.43 14.47 9.19
N VAL A 83 31.15 14.76 8.97
CA VAL A 83 30.55 16.01 9.44
C VAL A 83 30.33 15.91 10.95
N VAL A 84 31.24 16.52 11.71
CA VAL A 84 31.13 16.66 13.17
C VAL A 84 30.00 17.65 13.50
N CYS A 85 28.91 17.11 14.02
CA CYS A 85 27.72 17.87 14.35
C CYS A 85 27.77 18.35 15.81
N LYS A 86 27.99 19.65 16.04
CA LYS A 86 28.02 20.24 17.41
C LYS A 86 26.65 20.24 18.12
N LYS A 87 25.56 20.23 17.35
CA LYS A 87 24.17 20.01 17.79
C LYS A 87 23.42 19.33 16.64
N CYS A 88 23.06 18.07 16.80
CA CYS A 88 22.33 17.33 15.78
C CYS A 88 20.86 17.23 16.16
N VAL A 89 20.00 17.70 15.26
CA VAL A 89 18.55 17.57 15.38
C VAL A 89 18.13 16.36 14.55
N ILE A 90 17.34 15.47 15.16
CA ILE A 90 16.72 14.33 14.49
C ILE A 90 15.21 14.48 14.60
N TYR A 91 14.53 14.27 13.49
CA TYR A 91 13.08 14.29 13.43
C TYR A 91 12.54 12.85 13.30
N LEU A 92 11.74 12.42 14.26
CA LEU A 92 10.97 11.19 14.17
C LEU A 92 9.58 11.53 13.64
N VAL A 93 9.40 11.31 12.34
CA VAL A 93 8.21 11.72 11.59
C VAL A 93 7.27 10.54 11.36
N PRO A 94 5.97 10.62 11.70
CA PRO A 94 4.98 9.59 11.36
C PRO A 94 4.74 9.50 9.84
N ALA A 95 4.25 8.36 9.35
CA ALA A 95 4.06 8.14 7.93
C ALA A 95 2.90 7.18 7.62
N PHE A 96 2.26 7.35 6.47
CA PHE A 96 1.30 6.43 5.87
C PHE A 96 2.00 5.58 4.80
N GLY A 97 1.92 4.26 4.94
CA GLY A 97 2.46 3.31 3.98
C GLY A 97 1.35 2.67 3.16
N GLY A 98 1.44 2.78 1.84
CA GLY A 98 0.64 2.05 0.87
C GLY A 98 1.35 0.83 0.32
N VAL A 99 0.78 0.26 -0.75
CA VAL A 99 1.44 -0.81 -1.54
C VAL A 99 2.64 -0.23 -2.30
N ASN A 100 2.49 0.97 -2.88
CA ASN A 100 3.45 1.53 -3.85
C ASN A 100 4.22 2.76 -3.35
N LYS A 101 3.74 3.41 -2.29
CA LYS A 101 4.28 4.69 -1.79
C LYS A 101 4.28 4.73 -0.28
N LEU A 102 5.22 5.49 0.29
CA LEU A 102 5.30 5.85 1.70
C LEU A 102 5.26 7.38 1.80
N CYS A 103 4.26 7.93 2.47
CA CYS A 103 4.08 9.37 2.61
C CYS A 103 4.20 9.80 4.07
N VAL A 104 4.86 10.93 4.34
CA VAL A 104 4.99 11.47 5.69
C VAL A 104 3.72 12.20 6.12
N ASP A 105 3.33 12.06 7.39
CA ASP A 105 2.20 12.76 8.03
C ASP A 105 2.72 14.00 8.76
N ILE A 106 3.01 15.07 8.01
CA ILE A 106 3.50 16.35 8.55
C ILE A 106 2.64 17.52 8.09
N SER A 107 2.43 18.46 9.00
CA SER A 107 1.84 19.76 8.69
C SER A 107 2.82 20.62 7.86
N GLU A 108 2.29 21.42 6.93
CA GLU A 108 3.07 22.34 6.09
C GLU A 108 3.90 23.34 6.93
N ALA A 109 3.39 23.76 8.10
CA ALA A 109 4.10 24.64 9.00
C ALA A 109 5.36 23.97 9.59
N LEU A 110 5.26 22.69 9.95
CA LEU A 110 6.38 21.91 10.45
C LEU A 110 7.38 21.59 9.34
N ARG A 111 6.88 21.31 8.13
CA ARG A 111 7.72 21.11 6.95
C ARG A 111 8.63 22.32 6.71
N TYR A 112 8.05 23.52 6.72
CA TYR A 112 8.81 24.77 6.55
C TYR A 112 9.82 25.01 7.69
N ALA A 113 9.49 24.62 8.92
CA ALA A 113 10.43 24.69 10.05
C ALA A 113 11.61 23.73 9.90
N MET A 114 11.36 22.50 9.41
CA MET A 114 12.41 21.52 9.11
C MET A 114 13.30 21.98 7.96
N GLU A 115 12.71 22.55 6.90
CA GLU A 115 13.42 23.07 5.72
C GLU A 115 14.40 24.19 6.10
N LYS A 116 13.99 25.09 7.02
CA LYS A 116 14.87 26.12 7.60
C LYS A 116 16.05 25.56 8.38
N GLU A 117 15.91 24.37 8.95
CA GLU A 117 16.98 23.68 9.67
C GLU A 117 17.85 22.81 8.73
N GLY A 118 17.65 22.89 7.41
CA GLY A 118 18.39 22.12 6.41
C GLY A 118 17.92 20.67 6.27
N HIS A 119 16.74 20.35 6.82
CA HIS A 119 16.10 19.05 6.66
C HIS A 119 14.95 19.20 5.65
N GLU A 120 15.10 18.64 4.46
CA GLU A 120 14.06 18.62 3.43
C GLU A 120 13.37 17.24 3.42
N PRO A 121 12.34 17.01 4.25
CA PRO A 121 11.62 15.75 4.23
C PRO A 121 10.77 15.67 2.96
N GLU A 122 11.03 14.67 2.14
CA GLU A 122 10.17 14.39 0.99
C GLU A 122 8.79 13.93 1.43
N THR A 123 7.77 14.48 0.76
CA THR A 123 6.36 14.26 1.11
C THR A 123 5.90 12.82 0.87
N CYS A 124 6.32 12.21 -0.25
CA CYS A 124 5.97 10.84 -0.62
C CYS A 124 7.11 10.16 -1.39
N ILE A 125 7.60 9.05 -0.84
CA ILE A 125 8.61 8.20 -1.46
C ILE A 125 7.91 7.08 -2.22
N SER A 126 8.16 7.02 -3.53
CA SER A 126 7.68 5.93 -4.37
C SER A 126 8.65 4.75 -4.31
N TYR A 127 8.13 3.55 -4.03
CA TYR A 127 8.95 2.33 -4.03
C TYR A 127 9.41 1.91 -5.43
N LEU A 128 8.81 2.48 -6.49
CA LEU A 128 9.25 2.31 -7.88
C LEU A 128 10.50 3.12 -8.20
N SER A 129 10.74 4.22 -7.46
CA SER A 129 11.90 5.07 -7.67
C SER A 129 13.04 4.54 -6.80
N ASN A 130 13.99 3.84 -7.43
CA ASN A 130 15.09 3.17 -6.73
C ASN A 130 16.05 4.14 -6.03
N GLU A 131 16.00 5.44 -6.32
CA GLU A 131 16.94 6.43 -5.78
C GLU A 131 16.84 6.60 -4.25
N LYS A 132 15.67 6.30 -3.67
CA LYS A 132 15.31 6.66 -2.28
C LYS A 132 14.97 5.47 -1.40
N VAL A 133 15.06 4.28 -1.96
CA VAL A 133 14.91 3.00 -1.27
C VAL A 133 16.28 2.57 -0.79
N ILE A 134 16.46 2.49 0.53
CA ILE A 134 17.68 1.97 1.15
C ILE A 134 17.42 0.49 1.40
N SER A 135 17.99 -0.40 0.58
CA SER A 135 17.84 -1.84 0.76
C SER A 135 18.61 -2.31 2.01
N ARG A 136 18.00 -2.14 3.18
CA ARG A 136 18.52 -2.62 4.47
C ARG A 136 17.97 -3.99 4.82
N ASP A 137 16.68 -4.21 4.58
CA ASP A 137 16.02 -5.50 4.79
C ASP A 137 15.60 -6.14 3.46
N SER A 138 16.39 -7.14 3.03
CA SER A 138 16.11 -7.93 1.84
C SER A 138 14.77 -8.68 1.89
N TRP A 139 14.27 -9.00 3.09
CA TRP A 139 12.97 -9.64 3.25
C TRP A 139 11.83 -8.67 2.96
N LEU A 140 11.89 -7.47 3.55
CA LEU A 140 10.90 -6.43 3.31
C LEU A 140 10.83 -6.05 1.82
N ASP A 141 11.99 -5.92 1.17
CA ASP A 141 12.07 -5.62 -0.26
C ASP A 141 11.42 -6.72 -1.12
N ARG A 142 11.67 -8.00 -0.80
CA ARG A 142 11.05 -9.15 -1.49
C ARG A 142 9.53 -9.15 -1.31
N MET A 143 9.06 -9.00 -0.08
CA MET A 143 7.62 -9.01 0.22
C MET A 143 6.89 -7.84 -0.42
N ARG A 144 7.50 -6.64 -0.41
CA ARG A 144 6.96 -5.47 -1.08
C ARG A 144 6.86 -5.67 -2.59
N ASN A 145 7.91 -6.20 -3.22
CA ASN A 145 7.91 -6.46 -4.66
C ASN A 145 6.83 -7.50 -5.06
N LEU A 146 6.65 -8.54 -4.22
CA LEU A 146 5.58 -9.53 -4.40
C LEU A 146 4.19 -8.90 -4.26
N ALA A 147 3.95 -8.10 -3.23
CA ALA A 147 2.68 -7.39 -3.05
C ALA A 147 2.39 -6.44 -4.23
N MET A 148 3.38 -5.62 -4.60
CA MET A 148 3.27 -4.66 -5.70
C MET A 148 2.95 -5.32 -7.04
N SER A 149 3.63 -6.41 -7.39
CA SER A 149 3.36 -7.15 -8.63
C SER A 149 1.95 -7.76 -8.63
N CYS A 150 1.50 -8.34 -7.52
CA CYS A 150 0.13 -8.87 -7.39
C CYS A 150 -0.92 -7.76 -7.54
N ALA A 151 -0.68 -6.60 -6.94
CA ALA A 151 -1.55 -5.43 -7.06
C ALA A 151 -1.64 -4.94 -8.52
N ILE A 152 -0.51 -4.79 -9.21
CA ILE A 152 -0.47 -4.35 -10.62
C ILE A 152 -1.22 -5.34 -11.53
N VAL A 153 -0.96 -6.65 -11.37
CA VAL A 153 -1.64 -7.68 -12.16
C VAL A 153 -3.15 -7.65 -11.89
N SER A 154 -3.57 -7.52 -10.64
CA SER A 154 -4.99 -7.40 -10.27
C SER A 154 -5.65 -6.18 -10.93
N LEU A 155 -4.98 -5.03 -10.93
CA LEU A 155 -5.47 -3.80 -11.57
C LEU A 155 -5.58 -3.96 -13.09
N ILE A 156 -4.63 -4.64 -13.74
CA ILE A 156 -4.70 -4.92 -15.19
C ILE A 156 -5.88 -5.86 -15.49
N LEU A 157 -6.05 -6.92 -14.72
CA LEU A 157 -7.16 -7.86 -14.90
C LEU A 157 -8.51 -7.15 -14.73
N LEU A 158 -8.68 -6.36 -13.68
CA LEU A 158 -9.89 -5.56 -13.45
C LEU A 158 -10.11 -4.55 -14.59
N GLY A 159 -9.07 -3.80 -14.97
CA GLY A 159 -9.13 -2.79 -16.02
C GLY A 159 -9.47 -3.35 -17.41
N CYS A 160 -8.89 -4.50 -17.79
CA CYS A 160 -9.18 -5.16 -19.07
C CYS A 160 -10.52 -5.91 -19.05
N SER A 161 -10.96 -6.42 -17.90
CA SER A 161 -12.22 -7.17 -17.80
C SER A 161 -13.46 -6.31 -18.06
N ALA A 162 -13.42 -5.02 -17.70
CA ALA A 162 -14.54 -4.09 -17.86
C ALA A 162 -14.96 -3.87 -19.34
N PRO A 163 -14.07 -3.46 -20.26
CA PRO A 163 -14.44 -3.30 -21.67
C PRO A 163 -14.83 -4.64 -22.31
N LEU A 164 -14.15 -5.74 -21.96
CA LEU A 164 -14.51 -7.08 -22.44
C LEU A 164 -15.92 -7.48 -22.01
N GLY A 165 -16.28 -7.24 -20.74
CA GLY A 165 -17.62 -7.51 -20.22
C GLY A 165 -18.69 -6.71 -20.97
N VAL A 166 -18.46 -5.42 -21.18
CA VAL A 166 -19.40 -4.54 -21.91
C VAL A 166 -19.57 -5.01 -23.36
N LEU A 167 -18.48 -5.29 -24.07
CA LEU A 167 -18.54 -5.79 -25.45
C LEU A 167 -19.22 -7.16 -25.53
N GLY A 168 -18.96 -8.05 -24.57
CA GLY A 168 -19.60 -9.36 -24.45
C GLY A 168 -21.11 -9.26 -24.31
N LEU A 169 -21.60 -8.30 -23.51
CA LEU A 169 -23.03 -8.04 -23.34
C LEU A 169 -23.67 -7.44 -24.60
N ILE A 170 -23.03 -6.45 -25.23
CA ILE A 170 -23.55 -5.78 -26.44
C ILE A 170 -23.64 -6.76 -27.62
N LYS A 171 -22.58 -7.53 -27.87
CA LYS A 171 -22.51 -8.49 -28.97
C LYS A 171 -23.12 -9.85 -28.63
N LYS A 172 -23.60 -10.02 -27.39
CA LYS A 172 -24.12 -11.30 -26.84
C LYS A 172 -23.14 -12.46 -27.04
N GLN A 173 -21.84 -12.18 -27.01
CA GLN A 173 -20.78 -13.16 -27.28
C GLN A 173 -20.43 -13.93 -26.00
N ILE A 174 -20.85 -15.19 -25.92
CA ILE A 174 -20.71 -16.04 -24.73
C ILE A 174 -19.24 -16.19 -24.31
N SER A 175 -18.32 -16.35 -25.26
CA SER A 175 -16.89 -16.53 -24.96
C SER A 175 -16.32 -15.33 -24.20
N THR A 176 -16.70 -14.11 -24.58
CA THR A 176 -16.22 -12.89 -23.94
C THR A 176 -16.77 -12.75 -22.52
N ILE A 177 -18.07 -13.05 -22.31
CA ILE A 177 -18.73 -13.05 -20.99
C ILE A 177 -18.04 -14.06 -20.05
N MET A 178 -17.70 -15.24 -20.57
CA MET A 178 -16.99 -16.27 -19.80
C MET A 178 -15.58 -15.85 -19.42
N VAL A 179 -14.83 -15.27 -20.37
CA VAL A 179 -13.47 -14.74 -20.12
C VAL A 179 -13.50 -13.66 -19.05
N THR A 180 -14.47 -12.74 -19.08
CA THR A 180 -14.66 -11.74 -18.03
C THR A 180 -14.80 -12.41 -16.66
N GLY A 181 -15.67 -13.43 -16.53
CA GLY A 181 -15.83 -14.16 -15.26
C GLY A 181 -14.54 -14.78 -14.73
N VAL A 182 -13.74 -15.38 -15.62
CA VAL A 182 -12.42 -15.96 -15.27
C VAL A 182 -11.41 -14.89 -14.88
N MET A 183 -11.39 -13.75 -15.57
CA MET A 183 -10.50 -12.63 -15.23
C MET A 183 -10.78 -12.08 -13.83
N TYR A 184 -12.06 -12.01 -13.42
CA TYR A 184 -12.41 -11.66 -12.04
C TYR A 184 -11.94 -12.73 -11.04
N SER A 185 -12.05 -14.04 -11.34
CA SER A 185 -11.49 -15.08 -10.46
C SER A 185 -9.98 -14.95 -10.30
N LEU A 186 -9.26 -14.67 -11.40
CA LEU A 186 -7.82 -14.48 -11.35
C LEU A 186 -7.44 -13.22 -10.56
N ALA A 187 -8.18 -12.12 -10.74
CA ALA A 187 -7.97 -10.90 -9.97
C ALA A 187 -8.21 -11.13 -8.46
N ASP A 188 -9.21 -11.95 -8.10
CA ASP A 188 -9.48 -12.35 -6.72
C ASP A 188 -8.28 -13.10 -6.10
N VAL A 189 -7.72 -14.08 -6.81
CA VAL A 189 -6.55 -14.83 -6.35
C VAL A 189 -5.33 -13.92 -6.12
N PHE A 190 -5.04 -13.01 -7.07
CA PHE A 190 -3.94 -12.06 -6.90
C PHE A 190 -4.19 -11.04 -5.79
N GLY A 191 -5.44 -10.63 -5.58
CA GLY A 191 -5.82 -9.77 -4.47
C GLY A 191 -5.64 -10.47 -3.11
N ILE A 192 -5.98 -11.76 -2.99
CA ILE A 192 -5.69 -12.55 -1.78
C ILE A 192 -4.18 -12.60 -1.51
N PHE A 193 -3.36 -12.83 -2.54
CA PHE A 193 -1.91 -12.81 -2.38
C PHE A 193 -1.38 -11.44 -1.96
N ASN A 194 -1.90 -10.35 -2.54
CA ASN A 194 -1.54 -9.00 -2.12
C ASN A 194 -1.84 -8.78 -0.63
N LEU A 195 -3.04 -9.15 -0.18
CA LEU A 195 -3.46 -9.07 1.22
C LEU A 195 -2.52 -9.83 2.15
N VAL A 196 -2.19 -11.08 1.77
CA VAL A 196 -1.29 -11.96 2.51
C VAL A 196 0.10 -11.35 2.63
N PHE A 197 0.68 -10.86 1.54
CA PHE A 197 2.01 -10.23 1.56
C PHE A 197 2.01 -8.93 2.37
N MET A 198 0.97 -8.10 2.24
CA MET A 198 0.82 -6.88 3.03
C MET A 198 0.68 -7.17 4.52
N ARG A 199 0.06 -8.29 4.90
CA ARG A 199 -0.04 -8.74 6.30
C ARG A 199 1.28 -9.29 6.83
N PHE A 200 1.98 -10.11 6.05
CA PHE A 200 3.19 -10.80 6.50
C PHE A 200 4.47 -9.96 6.42
N LYS A 201 4.48 -8.83 5.69
CA LYS A 201 5.68 -7.98 5.55
C LYS A 201 6.27 -7.51 6.89
N ARG A 202 5.45 -7.40 7.95
CA ARG A 202 5.85 -6.91 9.29
C ARG A 202 5.99 -8.01 10.35
N VAL A 203 5.89 -9.30 10.01
CA VAL A 203 5.96 -10.39 11.00
C VAL A 203 7.39 -10.67 11.50
N LYS A 204 8.41 -10.20 10.78
CA LYS A 204 9.80 -10.34 11.23
C LYS A 204 10.15 -9.41 12.40
N PRO A 205 11.08 -9.81 13.28
CA PRO A 205 11.56 -8.99 14.40
C PRO A 205 12.19 -7.67 13.94
N ASP A 206 12.79 -7.65 12.74
CA ASP A 206 13.36 -6.45 12.11
C ASP A 206 12.30 -5.60 11.36
N GLY A 207 11.02 -5.90 11.55
CA GLY A 207 9.91 -5.21 10.90
C GLY A 207 9.78 -3.72 11.25
N PHE A 208 10.66 -3.20 12.10
CA PHE A 208 10.75 -1.78 12.44
C PHE A 208 11.42 -0.92 11.36
N TYR A 209 12.19 -1.49 10.43
CA TYR A 209 12.76 -0.75 9.30
C TYR A 209 11.70 -0.41 8.23
N THR A 210 11.82 0.75 7.59
CA THR A 210 11.06 1.10 6.38
C THR A 210 11.86 0.86 5.10
N SER A 211 13.18 0.65 5.19
CA SER A 211 14.10 0.49 4.05
C SER A 211 14.02 1.70 3.09
N THR A 212 13.94 2.90 3.65
CA THR A 212 13.83 4.18 2.92
C THR A 212 14.74 5.23 3.54
N VAL A 213 14.87 6.39 2.89
CA VAL A 213 15.58 7.56 3.44
C VAL A 213 15.09 8.00 4.82
N LEU A 214 13.87 7.63 5.24
CA LEU A 214 13.39 7.88 6.61
C LEU A 214 14.20 7.16 7.70
N ASP A 215 14.88 6.06 7.36
CA ASP A 215 15.73 5.34 8.31
C ASP A 215 17.15 5.92 8.35
N LYS A 216 17.50 6.82 7.43
CA LYS A 216 18.85 7.37 7.32
C LYS A 216 19.13 8.35 8.46
N GLY A 217 20.22 8.11 9.19
CA GLY A 217 20.67 9.01 10.26
C GLY A 217 19.92 8.87 11.58
N ILE A 218 18.96 7.94 11.70
CA ILE A 218 18.25 7.66 12.95
C ILE A 218 18.92 6.46 13.67
N PRO A 219 19.33 6.59 14.93
CA PRO A 219 19.84 5.47 15.71
C PRO A 219 18.81 4.34 15.85
N GLU A 220 19.26 3.09 15.78
CA GLU A 220 18.40 1.90 15.79
C GLU A 220 17.47 1.83 17.00
N GLU A 221 17.91 2.29 18.17
CA GLU A 221 17.10 2.34 19.38
C GLU A 221 15.81 3.16 19.20
N TYR A 222 15.89 4.30 18.51
CA TYR A 222 14.72 5.11 18.19
C TYR A 222 13.84 4.46 17.11
N LEU A 223 14.45 3.73 16.17
CA LEU A 223 13.70 2.96 15.16
C LEU A 223 12.89 1.83 15.81
N ARG A 224 13.41 1.18 16.86
CA ARG A 224 12.67 0.15 17.63
C ARG A 224 11.48 0.70 18.41
N ALA A 225 11.42 2.01 18.65
CA ALA A 225 10.26 2.65 19.26
C ALA A 225 9.08 2.84 18.29
N ARG A 226 9.27 2.51 17.01
CA ARG A 226 8.28 2.63 15.94
C ARG A 226 7.17 1.58 16.10
N THR A 227 5.94 2.00 15.84
CA THR A 227 4.74 1.16 15.85
C THR A 227 3.99 1.29 14.53
N PHE A 228 3.55 0.15 14.01
CA PHE A 228 2.72 0.09 12.81
C PHE A 228 1.31 -0.31 13.18
N SER A 229 0.36 0.55 12.83
CA SER A 229 -1.07 0.26 12.94
C SER A 229 -1.62 -0.08 11.56
N VAL A 230 -2.57 -1.00 11.50
CA VAL A 230 -3.26 -1.37 10.26
C VAL A 230 -4.27 -0.28 9.90
N GLY A 231 -4.32 0.12 8.63
CA GLY A 231 -5.27 1.11 8.15
C GLY A 231 -6.53 0.52 7.51
N TRP A 232 -7.42 1.40 7.06
CA TRP A 232 -8.72 1.05 6.51
C TRP A 232 -8.70 0.29 5.17
N PRO A 233 -7.70 0.43 4.26
CA PRO A 233 -7.71 -0.26 2.96
C PRO A 233 -7.81 -1.78 3.08
N LEU A 234 -7.29 -2.35 4.17
CA LEU A 234 -7.42 -3.78 4.46
C LEU A 234 -8.89 -4.23 4.49
N SER A 235 -9.77 -3.43 5.09
CA SER A 235 -11.19 -3.77 5.20
C SER A 235 -11.89 -3.68 3.85
N LEU A 236 -11.53 -2.68 3.03
CA LEU A 236 -12.04 -2.57 1.66
C LEU A 236 -11.53 -3.67 0.75
N GLU A 237 -10.28 -4.13 0.91
CA GLU A 237 -9.78 -5.23 0.11
C GLU A 237 -10.55 -6.51 0.40
N TRP A 238 -10.75 -6.87 1.68
CA TRP A 238 -11.57 -8.03 2.06
C TRP A 238 -12.99 -7.96 1.48
N ALA A 239 -13.65 -6.80 1.60
CA ALA A 239 -14.98 -6.61 1.01
C ALA A 239 -14.95 -6.71 -0.52
N GLY A 240 -13.93 -6.13 -1.15
CA GLY A 240 -13.70 -6.19 -2.59
C GLY A 240 -13.50 -7.61 -3.10
N LEU A 241 -12.72 -8.44 -2.39
CA LEU A 241 -12.49 -9.86 -2.71
C LEU A 241 -13.80 -10.65 -2.65
N VAL A 242 -14.58 -10.49 -1.59
CA VAL A 242 -15.89 -11.16 -1.47
C VAL A 242 -16.82 -10.78 -2.63
N PHE A 243 -16.90 -9.50 -2.98
CA PHE A 243 -17.70 -9.06 -4.13
C PHE A 243 -17.12 -9.52 -5.46
N CYS A 244 -15.79 -9.60 -5.60
CA CYS A 244 -15.10 -10.09 -6.79
C CYS A 244 -15.44 -11.55 -7.06
N LEU A 245 -15.38 -12.40 -6.02
CA LEU A 245 -15.76 -13.80 -6.09
C LEU A 245 -17.23 -13.99 -6.48
N LEU A 246 -18.13 -13.23 -5.85
CA LEU A 246 -19.56 -13.26 -6.18
C LEU A 246 -19.82 -12.78 -7.62
N ALA A 247 -19.19 -11.69 -8.04
CA ALA A 247 -19.28 -11.18 -9.41
C ALA A 247 -18.78 -12.22 -10.41
N SER A 248 -17.64 -12.87 -10.14
CA SER A 248 -17.09 -13.93 -10.98
C SER A 248 -18.07 -15.08 -11.17
N MET A 249 -18.67 -15.57 -10.08
CA MET A 249 -19.69 -16.62 -10.13
C MET A 249 -20.90 -16.19 -10.97
N LEU A 250 -21.37 -14.95 -10.80
CA LEU A 250 -22.49 -14.42 -11.58
C LEU A 250 -22.15 -14.28 -13.07
N TRP A 251 -20.94 -13.85 -13.44
CA TRP A 251 -20.50 -13.79 -14.83
C TRP A 251 -20.45 -15.19 -15.49
N LEU A 252 -19.97 -16.21 -14.77
CA LEU A 252 -19.94 -17.58 -15.27
C LEU A 252 -21.35 -18.18 -15.39
N LEU A 253 -22.24 -17.90 -14.44
CA LEU A 253 -23.65 -18.27 -14.51
C LEU A 253 -24.34 -17.56 -15.67
N LEU A 254 -24.05 -16.28 -15.89
CA LEU A 254 -24.58 -15.50 -17.00
C LEU A 254 -24.17 -16.10 -18.35
N ALA A 255 -22.92 -16.53 -18.50
CA ALA A 255 -22.45 -17.22 -19.70
C ALA A 255 -23.25 -18.52 -19.96
N LYS A 256 -23.58 -19.28 -18.90
CA LYS A 256 -24.45 -20.45 -19.03
C LYS A 256 -25.88 -20.09 -19.43
N ILE A 257 -26.48 -19.08 -18.80
CA ILE A 257 -27.84 -18.60 -19.13
C ILE A 257 -27.91 -18.18 -20.61
N PHE A 258 -26.92 -17.41 -21.09
CA PHE A 258 -26.85 -17.00 -22.49
C PHE A 258 -26.71 -18.20 -23.44
N ARG A 259 -25.93 -19.23 -23.07
CA ARG A 259 -25.83 -20.46 -23.85
C ARG A 259 -27.17 -21.17 -24.00
N PHE A 260 -27.95 -21.26 -22.93
CA PHE A 260 -29.30 -21.83 -22.99
C PHE A 260 -30.26 -20.96 -23.82
N LEU A 261 -30.19 -19.64 -23.67
CA LEU A 261 -31.03 -18.71 -24.43
C LEU A 261 -30.76 -18.76 -25.94
N VAL A 262 -29.50 -18.94 -26.34
CA VAL A 262 -29.09 -19.07 -27.76
C VAL A 262 -29.45 -20.44 -28.34
N LEU A 263 -29.41 -21.53 -27.56
CA LEU A 263 -29.80 -22.87 -28.02
C LEU A 263 -31.32 -23.09 -28.05
N SER A 264 -32.09 -22.44 -27.17
CA SER A 264 -33.55 -22.60 -27.09
C SER A 264 -34.33 -22.34 -28.39
N PRO A 265 -34.00 -21.34 -29.23
CA PRO A 265 -34.70 -21.13 -30.51
C PRO A 265 -34.34 -22.15 -31.60
N ILE A 266 -33.40 -23.08 -31.37
CA ILE A 266 -33.02 -24.12 -32.35
C ILE A 266 -33.85 -25.42 -32.13
N LEU A 267 -34.55 -25.55 -31.00
CA LEU A 267 -35.35 -26.73 -30.63
C LEU A 267 -36.88 -26.49 -30.69
N ALA A 268 -37.32 -25.33 -31.18
CA ALA A 268 -38.72 -25.01 -31.45
C ALA A 268 -38.94 -24.85 -32.96
#